data_AF-A0A3L6JBV4-F1
#
_entry.id   AF-A0A3L6JBV4-F1
#
_cell.length_a   1.000
_cell.length_b   1.000
_cell.length_c   1.000
_cell.angle_alpha   90.00
_cell.angle_beta   90.00
_cell.angle_gamma   90.00
#
_symmetry.space_group_name_H-M   'P 1'
#
loop_
_entity.id
_entity.type
_entity.pdbx_description
1 polymer ?
#
loop_
_entity_poly.entity_id
_entity_poly.type
_entity_poly.pdbx_seq_one_letter_code
_entity_poly.pdbx_strand_id
1 'polypeptide(L)'
;MSKQGETQRDWTLETVLLQAAKSGAMLRFCGNQMTILAEGQVAFVGKGVVGLRHRKDKDADEFVKIDSIAKVQEIPDSHQY
;
A
#
# COMPACT_ATOMS: atom_id res chain seq x y z
N MET A 1 10.80 -34.95 1.33
CA MET A 1 10.84 -33.72 2.14
C MET A 1 9.58 -32.93 1.83
N SER A 2 8.55 -33.06 2.68
CA SER A 2 7.28 -32.36 2.50
C SER A 2 7.53 -30.86 2.72
N LYS A 3 7.34 -30.04 1.68
CA LYS A 3 7.31 -28.58 1.85
C LYS A 3 6.13 -28.27 2.78
N GLN A 4 6.45 -27.87 4.00
CA GLN A 4 5.48 -27.37 4.97
C GLN A 4 4.67 -26.27 4.30
N GLY A 5 3.35 -26.43 4.28
CA GLY A 5 2.44 -25.44 3.76
C GLY A 5 2.72 -24.10 4.45
N GLU A 6 2.96 -23.07 3.66
CA GLU A 6 2.98 -21.71 4.16
C GLU A 6 1.67 -21.49 4.91
N THR A 7 1.77 -21.27 6.22
CA THR A 7 0.63 -20.93 7.06
C THR A 7 -0.09 -19.76 6.40
N GLN A 8 -1.37 -19.96 6.07
CA GLN A 8 -2.23 -18.93 5.49
C GLN A 8 -2.17 -17.71 6.42
N ARG A 9 -1.40 -16.68 6.05
CA ARG A 9 -1.31 -15.45 6.84
C ARG A 9 -2.69 -14.80 6.80
N ASP A 10 -3.17 -14.34 7.95
CA ASP A 10 -4.38 -13.52 8.04
C ASP A 10 -4.09 -12.15 7.41
N TRP A 11 -4.18 -12.09 6.10
CA TRP A 11 -4.00 -10.88 5.33
C TRP A 11 -5.24 -10.01 5.47
N THR A 12 -5.07 -8.86 6.12
CA THR A 12 -6.02 -7.76 6.12
C THR A 12 -5.43 -6.63 5.29
N LEU A 13 -6.27 -5.70 4.83
CA LEU A 13 -5.77 -4.51 4.15
C LEU A 13 -4.76 -3.76 5.04
N GLU A 14 -5.02 -3.66 6.34
CA GLU A 14 -4.11 -3.04 7.29
C GLU A 14 -2.74 -3.75 7.33
N THR A 15 -2.69 -5.09 7.40
CA THR A 15 -1.42 -5.81 7.43
C THR A 15 -0.64 -5.67 6.11
N VAL A 16 -1.34 -5.61 4.98
CA VAL A 16 -0.74 -5.30 3.66
C VAL A 16 -0.12 -3.91 3.66
N LEU A 17 -0.84 -2.88 4.13
CA LEU A 17 -0.35 -1.50 4.15
C LEU A 17 0.83 -1.31 5.12
N LEU A 18 0.78 -1.95 6.29
CA LEU A 18 1.88 -1.93 7.26
C LEU A 18 3.13 -2.62 6.70
N GLN A 19 2.98 -3.69 5.92
CA GLN A 19 4.11 -4.31 5.24
C GLN A 19 4.67 -3.41 4.14
N ALA A 20 3.83 -2.76 3.35
CA ALA A 20 4.25 -1.82 2.32
C ALA A 20 4.99 -0.61 2.90
N ALA A 21 4.56 -0.10 4.06
CA ALA A 21 5.25 0.97 4.78
C ALA A 21 6.68 0.59 5.16
N LYS A 22 6.90 -0.68 5.54
CA LYS A 22 8.23 -1.20 5.90
C LYS A 22 9.11 -1.46 4.67
N SER A 23 8.53 -1.98 3.59
CA SER A 23 9.28 -2.27 2.36
C SER A 23 9.59 -1.02 1.53
N GLY A 24 8.81 0.04 1.70
CA GLY A 24 8.87 1.21 0.82
C GLY A 24 8.38 0.91 -0.60
N ALA A 25 7.55 -0.12 -0.77
CA ALA A 25 6.98 -0.47 -2.05
C ALA A 25 6.12 0.69 -2.61
N MET A 26 6.22 0.91 -3.91
CA MET A 26 5.34 1.83 -4.62
C MET A 26 4.00 1.12 -4.86
N LEU A 27 2.91 1.73 -4.41
CA LEU A 27 1.58 1.16 -4.50
C LEU A 27 0.66 2.04 -5.33
N ARG A 28 -0.20 1.39 -6.11
CA ARG A 28 -1.40 1.98 -6.70
C ARG A 28 -2.62 1.60 -5.86
N PHE A 29 -3.36 2.60 -5.42
CA PHE A 29 -4.59 2.47 -4.66
C PHE A 29 -5.77 2.63 -5.60
N CYS A 30 -6.65 1.64 -5.66
CA CYS A 30 -7.84 1.68 -6.50
C CYS A 30 -9.10 1.63 -5.65
N GLY A 31 -10.07 2.46 -5.99
CA GLY A 31 -11.43 2.43 -5.47
C GLY A 31 -12.34 1.55 -6.29
N ASN A 32 -13.64 1.67 -6.02
CA ASN A 32 -14.66 0.98 -6.80
C ASN A 32 -14.58 1.34 -8.28
N GLN A 33 -15.03 0.41 -9.14
CA GLN A 33 -14.94 0.53 -10.60
C GLN A 33 -13.51 0.70 -11.13
N MET A 34 -12.49 0.27 -10.36
CA MET A 34 -11.08 0.34 -10.73
C MET A 34 -10.54 1.76 -10.93
N THR A 35 -11.20 2.77 -10.35
CA THR A 35 -10.73 4.15 -10.35
C THR A 35 -9.44 4.25 -9.53
N ILE A 36 -8.38 4.83 -10.10
CA ILE A 36 -7.14 5.10 -9.36
C ILE A 36 -7.42 6.24 -8.37
N LEU A 37 -7.22 5.98 -7.08
CA LEU A 37 -7.36 6.95 -6.01
C LEU A 37 -6.05 7.71 -5.77
N ALA A 38 -4.93 6.99 -5.79
CA ALA A 38 -3.59 7.53 -5.55
C ALA A 38 -2.51 6.53 -5.98
N GLU A 39 -1.27 7.02 -6.12
CA GLU A 39 -0.06 6.22 -6.28
C GLU A 39 1.03 6.76 -5.37
N GLY A 40 1.67 5.90 -4.58
CA GLY A 40 2.72 6.37 -3.68
C GLY A 40 3.26 5.30 -2.77
N GLN A 41 4.29 5.67 -1.99
CA GLN A 41 4.80 4.84 -0.90
C GLN A 41 4.01 5.13 0.36
N VAL A 42 3.68 4.09 1.14
CA VAL A 42 3.01 4.27 2.43
C VAL A 42 3.98 4.89 3.43
N ALA A 43 3.66 6.09 3.91
CA ALA A 43 4.40 6.76 4.97
C ALA A 43 3.89 6.33 6.36
N PHE A 44 2.57 6.21 6.53
CA PHE A 44 1.97 5.69 7.75
C PHE A 44 0.57 5.10 7.50
N VAL A 45 0.11 4.26 8.43
CA VAL A 45 -1.25 3.72 8.46
C VAL A 45 -1.93 4.18 9.75
N GLY A 46 -3.01 4.94 9.63
CA GLY A 46 -3.84 5.40 10.75
C GLY A 46 -5.16 4.63 10.84
N LYS A 47 -5.99 4.96 11.83
CA LYS A 47 -7.26 4.26 12.11
C LYS A 47 -8.30 4.24 10.96
N GLY A 48 -8.16 5.09 9.95
CA GLY A 48 -9.08 5.12 8.81
C GLY A 48 -8.51 5.82 7.57
N VAL A 49 -7.23 6.19 7.61
CA VAL A 49 -6.53 6.84 6.52
C VAL A 49 -5.15 6.23 6.38
N VAL A 50 -4.66 6.16 5.15
CA VAL A 50 -3.26 5.87 4.84
C VAL A 50 -2.62 7.13 4.30
N GLY A 51 -1.49 7.53 4.89
CA GLY A 51 -0.68 8.64 4.42
C GLY A 51 0.33 8.12 3.41
N LEU A 52 0.41 8.78 2.26
CA LEU A 52 1.32 8.46 1.16
C LEU A 52 2.37 9.55 1.01
N ARG A 53 3.58 9.13 0.61
CA ARG A 53 4.65 10.04 0.19
C ARG A 53 5.07 9.70 -1.23
N HIS A 54 5.32 10.74 -2.01
CA HIS A 54 5.84 10.60 -3.38
C HIS A 54 7.37 10.74 -3.45
N ARG A 55 8.00 11.17 -2.35
CA ARG A 55 9.47 11.29 -2.25
C ARG A 55 9.94 10.63 -0.96
N LYS A 56 11.06 9.89 -1.03
CA LYS A 56 11.60 9.09 0.09
C LYS A 56 11.80 9.86 1.39
N ASP A 57 12.24 11.12 1.29
CA ASP A 57 12.64 11.93 2.44
C ASP A 57 11.59 12.98 2.84
N LYS A 58 10.33 12.77 2.44
CA LYS A 58 9.23 13.63 2.82
C LYS A 58 8.23 12.92 3.73
N ASP A 59 7.58 13.74 4.56
CA ASP A 59 6.36 13.36 5.25
C ASP A 59 5.26 13.03 4.24
N ALA A 60 4.18 12.44 4.73
CA ALA A 60 3.00 12.20 3.92
C ALA A 60 2.48 13.51 3.30
N ASP A 61 2.34 13.55 1.99
CA ASP A 61 1.81 14.67 1.22
C ASP A 61 0.44 14.37 0.57
N GLU A 62 -0.03 13.13 0.65
CA GLU A 62 -1.35 12.69 0.21
C GLU A 62 -1.98 11.70 1.20
N PHE A 63 -3.32 11.64 1.25
CA PHE A 63 -4.06 10.82 2.20
C PHE A 63 -5.25 10.13 1.54
N VAL A 64 -5.36 8.81 1.72
CA VAL A 64 -6.46 8.00 1.18
C VAL A 64 -7.27 7.42 2.33
N LYS A 65 -8.60 7.49 2.26
CA LYS A 65 -9.49 6.80 3.21
C LYS A 65 -9.40 5.30 2.98
N ILE A 66 -9.14 4.55 4.05
CA ILE A 66 -8.98 3.08 3.97
C ILE A 66 -10.26 2.43 3.42
N ASP A 67 -11.42 2.88 3.88
CA ASP A 67 -12.73 2.36 3.45
C ASP A 67 -13.05 2.63 1.97
N SER A 68 -12.30 3.51 1.31
CA SER A 68 -12.45 3.77 -0.13
C SER A 68 -11.60 2.83 -1.00
N ILE A 69 -10.66 2.09 -0.40
CA ILE A 69 -9.74 1.20 -1.12
C ILE A 69 -10.44 -0.13 -1.39
N ALA A 70 -10.68 -0.41 -2.66
CA ALA A 70 -11.18 -1.71 -3.12
C ALA A 70 -10.03 -2.66 -3.50
N LYS A 71 -8.89 -2.10 -3.93
CA LYS A 71 -7.71 -2.87 -4.36
C LYS A 71 -6.43 -2.08 -4.12
N VAL A 72 -5.37 -2.79 -3.75
CA VAL A 72 -3.99 -2.29 -3.72
C VAL A 72 -3.15 -3.12 -4.68
N GLN A 73 -2.25 -2.48 -5.42
CA GLN A 73 -1.35 -3.14 -6.36
C GLN A 73 0.05 -2.56 -6.22
N GLU A 74 1.06 -3.41 -6.02
CA GLU A 74 2.46 -3.00 -6.18
C GLU A 74 2.73 -2.65 -7.65
N ILE A 75 3.38 -1.51 -7.87
CA ILE A 75 3.79 -1.03 -9.19
C ILE A 75 5.30 -0.78 -9.22
N PRO A 76 5.95 -0.82 -10.40
CA PRO A 76 7.35 -0.43 -10.53
C PRO A 76 7.55 1.01 -10.05
N ASP A 77 8.68 1.27 -9.39
CA ASP A 77 9.06 2.63 -9.03
C ASP A 77 9.31 3.44 -10.30
N SER A 78 8.49 4.46 -10.56
CA SER A 78 8.53 5.26 -11.80
C SER A 78 9.72 6.20 -11.89
N HIS A 79 10.57 6.25 -10.85
CA HIS A 79 11.81 7.03 -10.81
C HIS A 79 13.05 6.35 -11.44
N GLN A 80 12.87 5.32 -12.28
CA GLN A 80 13.98 4.59 -12.94
C GLN A 80 14.18 4.88 -14.44
N TYR A 81 13.68 6.00 -14.97
CA TYR A 81 14.05 6.47 -16.32
C TYR A 81 14.55 7.91 -16.31
#